data_AF-A0A0E0KLF1-F1
#
_entry.id   AF-A0A0E0KLF1-F1
#
_cell.length_a   1.000
_cell.length_b   1.000
_cell.length_c   1.000
_cell.angle_alpha   90.00
_cell.angle_beta   90.00
_cell.angle_gamma   90.00
#
_symmetry.space_group_name_H-M   'P 1'
#
loop_
_entity.id
_entity.type
_entity.pdbx_description
1 polymer ?
#
loop_
_entity_poly.entity_id
_entity_poly.type
_entity_poly.pdbx_seq_one_letter_code
_entity_poly.pdbx_strand_id
1 'polypeptide(L)'
;MSIHASALVSICSPWAVRVIVGSSRIEREWQMAKRSIHAHITQGLKSAFLTTLWEIWMERNNRIFRGIESTSTALASKIIDELHLWELAGAKGVQRIISRD
;
A
#
# COMPACT_ATOMS: atom_id res chain seq x y z
N MET A 1 -32.71 59.62 -19.73
CA MET A 1 -33.39 59.70 -18.42
C MET A 1 -33.92 58.32 -18.06
N SER A 2 -33.62 57.90 -16.84
CA SER A 2 -34.30 56.87 -16.04
C SER A 2 -34.22 55.41 -16.47
N ILE A 3 -33.20 54.79 -15.87
CA ILE A 3 -33.12 53.41 -15.39
C ILE A 3 -34.37 53.08 -14.55
N HIS A 4 -34.97 51.91 -14.75
CA HIS A 4 -35.76 51.14 -13.76
C HIS A 4 -35.76 49.68 -14.27
N ALA A 5 -34.87 48.84 -13.74
CA ALA A 5 -35.14 47.95 -12.61
C ALA A 5 -36.08 46.77 -12.97
N SER A 6 -35.52 45.75 -13.62
CA SER A 6 -35.99 44.36 -13.48
C SER A 6 -34.80 43.49 -13.11
N ALA A 7 -34.55 43.52 -11.81
CA ALA A 7 -33.59 42.74 -11.08
C ALA A 7 -34.02 41.26 -11.01
N LEU A 8 -33.04 40.38 -11.21
CA LEU A 8 -32.77 39.24 -10.30
C LEU A 8 -33.79 38.10 -10.20
N VAL A 9 -33.94 37.27 -11.24
CA VAL A 9 -34.19 35.83 -11.03
C VAL A 9 -33.43 34.99 -12.07
N SER A 10 -32.10 35.03 -12.04
CA SER A 10 -31.31 33.98 -12.70
C SER A 10 -29.92 33.77 -12.09
N ILE A 11 -29.77 34.01 -10.78
CA ILE A 11 -28.51 33.74 -10.06
C ILE A 11 -28.79 33.18 -8.65
N CYS A 12 -29.84 32.36 -8.46
CA CYS A 12 -30.06 31.66 -7.20
C CYS A 12 -30.30 30.16 -7.44
N SER A 13 -29.25 29.47 -7.87
CA SER A 13 -29.14 28.03 -7.73
C SER A 13 -27.77 27.72 -7.12
N PRO A 14 -27.69 27.29 -5.85
CA PRO A 14 -26.43 26.96 -5.16
C PRO A 14 -25.61 25.84 -5.82
N TRP A 15 -26.13 25.22 -6.88
CA TRP A 15 -25.53 24.10 -7.59
C TRP A 15 -24.99 24.46 -8.99
N ALA A 16 -25.12 25.72 -9.45
CA ALA A 16 -24.75 26.12 -10.80
C ALA A 16 -23.32 26.68 -10.97
N VAL A 17 -22.56 26.89 -9.89
CA VAL A 17 -21.12 27.23 -9.97
C VAL A 17 -20.32 25.99 -9.59
N ARG A 18 -20.24 25.04 -10.53
CA ARG A 18 -19.24 23.98 -10.49
C ARG A 18 -18.32 24.15 -11.69
N VAL A 19 -17.02 24.17 -11.37
CA VAL A 19 -15.86 23.99 -12.25
C VAL A 19 -15.31 25.25 -12.94
N ILE A 20 -14.51 26.02 -12.20
CA ILE A 20 -13.25 26.55 -12.74
C ILE A 20 -12.10 25.91 -11.94
N VAL A 21 -11.62 24.81 -12.53
CA VAL A 21 -10.29 24.19 -12.46
C VAL A 21 -9.27 24.81 -11.49
N GLY A 22 -9.22 24.27 -10.27
CA GLY A 22 -8.08 24.40 -9.35
C GLY A 22 -7.87 23.16 -8.45
N SER A 23 -8.75 22.17 -8.53
CA SER A 23 -8.78 20.97 -7.66
C SER A 23 -8.32 19.69 -8.35
N SER A 24 -7.92 19.74 -9.64
CA SER A 24 -7.92 18.53 -10.47
C SER A 24 -6.56 17.83 -10.57
N ARG A 25 -5.41 18.53 -10.60
CA ARG A 25 -4.10 17.89 -10.83
C ARG A 25 -3.44 17.37 -9.55
N ILE A 26 -3.24 18.24 -8.56
CA ILE A 26 -2.57 17.88 -7.29
C ILE A 26 -3.34 16.80 -6.55
N GLU A 27 -4.68 16.88 -6.53
CA GLU A 27 -5.51 15.84 -5.90
C GLU A 27 -5.37 14.49 -6.62
N ARG A 28 -5.34 14.47 -7.96
CA ARG A 28 -5.11 13.22 -8.70
C ARG A 28 -3.71 12.65 -8.44
N GLU A 29 -2.69 13.50 -8.44
CA GLU A 29 -1.31 13.10 -8.14
C GLU A 29 -1.20 12.53 -6.71
N TRP A 30 -1.84 13.18 -5.73
CA TRP A 30 -1.94 12.70 -4.36
C TRP A 30 -2.68 11.36 -4.25
N GLN A 31 -3.80 11.20 -4.96
CA GLN A 31 -4.56 9.95 -4.99
C GLN A 31 -3.77 8.82 -5.65
N MET A 32 -3.03 9.10 -6.72
CA MET A 32 -2.15 8.12 -7.37
C MET A 32 -0.98 7.73 -6.47
N ALA A 33 -0.34 8.70 -5.79
CA ALA A 33 0.71 8.43 -4.82
C ALA A 33 0.21 7.52 -3.69
N LYS A 34 -0.96 7.80 -3.10
CA LYS A 34 -1.59 6.95 -2.07
C LYS A 34 -1.84 5.53 -2.57
N ARG A 35 -2.38 5.36 -3.78
CA ARG A 35 -2.62 4.04 -4.38
C ARG A 35 -1.33 3.29 -4.62
N SER A 36 -0.29 3.97 -5.12
CA SER A 36 1.02 3.36 -5.35
C SER A 36 1.66 2.91 -4.04
N ILE A 37 1.64 3.75 -2.99
CA ILE A 37 2.15 3.40 -1.66
C ILE A 37 1.42 2.18 -1.11
N HIS A 38 0.08 2.18 -1.16
CA HIS A 38 -0.71 1.05 -0.70
C HIS A 38 -0.44 -0.24 -1.50
N ALA A 39 -0.32 -0.13 -2.82
CA ALA A 39 0.02 -1.27 -3.68
C ALA A 39 1.38 -1.86 -3.32
N HIS A 40 2.40 -1.03 -3.10
CA HIS A 40 3.72 -1.53 -2.69
C HIS A 40 3.73 -2.16 -1.30
N ILE A 41 3.02 -1.57 -0.33
CA ILE A 41 2.92 -2.14 1.03
C ILE A 41 2.19 -3.49 0.98
N THR A 42 1.06 -3.58 0.28
CA THR A 42 0.30 -4.83 0.16
C THR A 42 1.06 -5.90 -0.60
N GLN A 43 1.83 -5.54 -1.63
CA GLN A 43 2.69 -6.48 -2.34
C GLN A 43 3.80 -7.03 -1.43
N GLY A 44 4.49 -6.15 -0.68
CA GLY A 44 5.48 -6.57 0.30
C GLY A 44 4.87 -7.50 1.36
N LEU A 45 3.68 -7.17 1.87
CA LEU A 45 3.01 -7.95 2.92
C LEU A 45 2.62 -9.34 2.41
N LYS A 46 2.16 -9.44 1.16
CA LYS A 46 1.87 -10.74 0.53
C LYS A 46 3.13 -11.60 0.43
N SER A 47 4.26 -11.01 0.01
CA SER A 47 5.54 -11.72 -0.08
C SER A 47 6.03 -12.17 1.30
N ALA A 48 5.97 -11.31 2.31
CA ALA A 48 6.29 -11.65 3.70
C ALA A 48 5.42 -12.78 4.23
N PHE A 49 4.10 -12.70 4.01
CA PHE A 49 3.15 -13.71 4.44
C PHE A 49 3.41 -15.07 3.78
N LEU A 50 3.60 -15.09 2.46
CA LEU A 50 3.88 -16.33 1.72
C LEU A 50 5.20 -16.97 2.17
N THR A 51 6.24 -16.15 2.37
CA THR A 51 7.55 -16.62 2.87
C THR A 51 7.43 -17.21 4.27
N THR A 52 6.70 -16.53 5.15
CA THR A 52 6.43 -17.01 6.51
C THR A 52 5.69 -18.35 6.49
N LEU A 53 4.64 -18.45 5.67
CA LEU A 53 3.83 -19.66 5.55
C LEU A 53 4.64 -20.83 4.98
N TRP A 54 5.49 -20.56 3.98
CA TRP A 54 6.41 -21.53 3.39
C TRP A 54 7.40 -22.07 4.44
N GLU A 55 8.02 -21.19 5.20
CA GLU A 55 8.98 -21.56 6.23
C GLU A 55 8.36 -22.37 7.38
N ILE A 56 7.15 -22.01 7.81
CA ILE A 56 6.39 -22.80 8.80
C ILE A 56 6.07 -24.19 8.26
N TRP A 57 5.66 -24.29 6.99
CA TRP A 57 5.37 -25.57 6.36
C TRP A 57 6.63 -26.46 6.28
N MET A 58 7.76 -25.89 5.87
CA MET A 58 9.06 -26.58 5.83
C MET A 58 9.50 -27.05 7.21
N GLU A 59 9.37 -26.22 8.24
CA GLU A 59 9.71 -26.57 9.63
C GLU A 59 8.85 -27.75 10.12
N ARG A 60 7.53 -27.72 9.86
CA ARG A 60 6.65 -28.84 10.21
C ARG A 60 7.05 -30.13 9.50
N ASN A 61 7.41 -30.05 8.22
CA ASN A 61 7.87 -31.22 7.47
C ASN A 61 9.20 -31.76 8.01
N ASN A 62 10.14 -30.90 8.36
CA ASN A 62 11.41 -31.32 8.96
C ASN A 62 11.21 -32.03 10.29
N ARG A 63 10.29 -31.53 11.14
CA ARG A 63 9.94 -32.19 12.40
C ARG A 63 9.37 -33.58 12.19
N ILE A 64 8.42 -33.72 11.26
CA ILE A 64 7.71 -34.99 11.02
C ILE A 64 8.61 -36.01 10.32
N PHE A 65 9.33 -35.61 9.27
CA PHE A 65 10.04 -36.54 8.40
C PHE A 65 11.52 -36.72 8.76
N ARG A 66 12.13 -35.73 9.42
CA ARG A 66 13.56 -35.73 9.74
C ARG A 66 13.85 -35.72 11.23
N GLY A 67 12.84 -35.49 12.08
CA GLY A 67 13.03 -35.33 13.52
C GLY A 67 13.86 -34.11 13.90
N ILE A 68 13.98 -33.13 13.00
CA ILE A 68 14.75 -31.90 13.20
C ILE A 68 13.79 -30.79 13.62
N GLU A 69 14.16 -30.07 14.67
CA GLU A 69 13.40 -28.94 15.22
C GLU A 69 14.29 -27.69 15.29
N SER A 70 13.80 -26.61 14.71
CA SER A 70 14.39 -25.28 14.81
C SER A 70 13.71 -24.47 15.91
N THR A 71 14.46 -23.59 16.57
CA THR A 71 13.86 -22.61 17.48
C THR A 71 13.04 -21.59 16.69
N SER A 72 12.03 -20.99 17.34
CA SER A 72 11.22 -19.93 16.73
C SER A 72 12.07 -18.74 16.27
N THR A 73 13.12 -18.42 17.02
CA THR A 73 14.08 -17.35 16.69
C THR A 73 14.90 -17.68 15.45
N ALA A 74 15.34 -18.93 15.29
CA ALA A 74 16.07 -19.36 14.10
C ALA A 74 15.17 -19.32 12.85
N LEU A 75 13.91 -19.75 12.98
CA LEU A 75 12.93 -19.68 11.90
C LEU A 75 12.62 -18.22 11.51
N ALA A 76 12.45 -17.34 12.50
CA ALA A 76 12.23 -15.92 12.25
C ALA A 76 13.42 -15.27 11.53
N SER A 77 14.65 -15.60 11.95
CA SER A 77 15.87 -15.10 11.29
C SER A 77 15.93 -15.56 9.83
N LYS A 78 15.64 -16.84 9.57
CA LYS A 78 15.58 -17.39 8.21
C LYS A 78 14.53 -16.69 7.33
N ILE A 79 13.36 -16.38 7.88
CA ILE A 79 12.32 -15.62 7.17
C ILE A 79 12.81 -14.21 6.82
N ILE A 80 13.50 -13.53 7.74
CA ILE A 80 14.05 -12.18 7.49
C ILE A 80 15.14 -12.22 6.40
N ASP A 81 16.07 -13.19 6.50
CA ASP A 81 17.13 -13.38 5.51
C ASP A 81 16.56 -13.65 4.10
N GLU A 82 15.55 -14.53 4.02
CA GLU A 82 14.86 -14.82 2.77
C GLU A 82 14.22 -13.55 2.21
N LEU A 83 13.50 -12.78 3.04
CA LEU A 83 12.89 -11.52 2.61
C LEU A 83 13.90 -10.48 2.13
N HIS A 84 15.10 -10.43 2.70
CA HIS A 84 16.21 -9.62 2.17
C HIS A 84 16.71 -10.13 0.82
N LEU A 85 16.75 -11.44 0.59
CA LEU A 85 17.08 -12.00 -0.73
C LEU A 85 16.02 -11.61 -1.78
N TRP A 86 14.74 -11.63 -1.43
CA TRP A 86 13.67 -11.17 -2.32
C TRP A 86 13.80 -9.68 -2.64
N GLU A 87 14.19 -8.85 -1.67
CA GLU A 87 14.51 -7.44 -1.89
C GLU A 87 15.66 -7.28 -2.89
N LEU A 88 16.78 -7.97 -2.69
CA LEU A 88 17.93 -7.95 -3.60
C LEU A 88 17.57 -8.44 -5.01
N ALA A 89 16.63 -9.38 -5.13
CA ALA A 89 16.09 -9.85 -6.40
C ALA A 89 15.10 -8.85 -7.06
N GLY A 90 14.81 -7.72 -6.41
CA GLY A 90 13.98 -6.64 -6.96
C GLY A 90 12.53 -6.65 -6.49
N ALA A 91 12.17 -7.42 -5.45
CA ALA A 91 10.83 -7.38 -4.86
C ALA A 91 10.58 -6.04 -4.16
N LYS A 92 9.87 -5.14 -4.85
CA LYS A 92 9.53 -3.81 -4.32
C LYS A 92 8.54 -3.91 -3.16
N GLY A 93 8.82 -3.20 -2.07
CA GLY A 93 7.92 -3.07 -0.92
C GLY A 93 8.24 -3.96 0.27
N VAL A 94 9.13 -4.95 0.11
CA VAL A 94 9.56 -5.83 1.21
C VAL A 94 10.44 -5.07 2.22
N GLN A 95 11.37 -4.24 1.74
CA GLN A 95 12.22 -3.38 2.59
C GLN A 95 11.42 -2.57 3.61
N ARG A 96 10.28 -2.00 3.20
CA ARG A 96 9.42 -1.17 4.07
C ARG A 96 8.75 -1.94 5.21
N ILE A 97 8.77 -3.27 5.15
CA ILE A 97 8.21 -4.18 6.15
C ILE A 97 9.32 -4.70 7.06
N ILE A 98 10.51 -4.96 6.51
CA ILE A 98 11.67 -5.45 7.27
C ILE A 98 12.36 -4.32 8.04
N SER A 99 12.38 -3.08 7.51
CA SER A 99 12.95 -1.92 8.20
C SER A 99 12.14 -1.59 9.45
N ARG A 100 12.56 -2.19 10.57
CA ARG A 100 12.25 -1.76 11.92
C ARG A 100 13.55 -1.21 12.53
N ASP A 101 13.69 0.11 12.40
CA ASP A 101 14.30 1.00 13.39
C ASP A 101 13.35 2.20 13.54
#